data_AF-A0A3B9PJV3-F1
#
_entry.id   AF-A0A3B9PJV3-F1
#
_cell.length_a   1.000
_cell.length_b   1.000
_cell.length_c   1.000
_cell.angle_alpha   90.00
_cell.angle_beta   90.00
_cell.angle_gamma   90.00
#
_symmetry.space_group_name_H-M   'P 1'
#
loop_
_entity.id
_entity.type
_entity.pdbx_description
1 polymer ?
#
loop_
_entity_poly.entity_id
_entity_poly.type
_entity_poly.pdbx_seq_one_letter_code
_entity_poly.pdbx_strand_id
1 'polypeptide(L)'
;MKVLPHGLFLLAAATASFAAPAPPLPMLNIAIEDTSVSGISSGGFMSVQMQVAHSAIIRGAGIVAGGPYYCAQDSVMKATTECSCTGAPTLSCKVGDASTAVPELVAATRAFHAEGRIDDPAQIARQRVLTVVGGKDALVPAPITRQLHGYYDAFGLPAAALKPVTLDAAGHTMPTTAYGGACGATDEPYIGKCGFEAAHAILDWIYGPEVAPPRTTAAPAGRFIEFDQRAYIPETGFFSYLWGTGLDKT
;
A
#
# COMPACT_ATOMS: atom_id res chain seq x y z
N MET A 1 -46.33 -8.65 63.94
CA MET A 1 -45.08 -8.13 63.35
C MET A 1 -44.30 -9.34 62.82
N LYS A 2 -44.28 -9.54 61.49
CA LYS A 2 -43.52 -10.62 60.83
C LYS A 2 -42.24 -10.02 60.27
N VAL A 3 -41.09 -10.57 60.65
CA VAL A 3 -39.75 -10.14 60.23
C VAL A 3 -39.44 -10.77 58.86
N LEU A 4 -39.06 -9.96 57.87
CA LEU A 4 -38.59 -10.43 56.56
C LEU A 4 -37.10 -10.84 56.63
N PRO A 5 -36.68 -11.92 55.96
CA PRO A 5 -35.28 -12.31 55.91
C PRO A 5 -34.52 -11.43 54.90
N HIS A 6 -33.29 -11.05 55.26
CA HIS A 6 -32.41 -10.25 54.43
C HIS A 6 -31.74 -11.17 53.38
N GLY A 7 -32.10 -10.99 52.11
CA GLY A 7 -31.42 -11.64 50.99
C GLY A 7 -30.07 -10.99 50.71
N LEU A 8 -29.01 -11.78 50.79
CA LEU A 8 -27.64 -11.39 50.45
C LEU A 8 -27.49 -11.35 48.92
N PHE A 9 -27.45 -10.16 48.32
CA PHE A 9 -27.11 -9.97 46.91
C PHE A 9 -25.59 -10.14 46.72
N LEU A 10 -25.17 -11.23 46.09
CA LEU A 10 -23.81 -11.41 45.59
C LEU A 10 -23.62 -10.56 44.32
N LEU A 11 -22.87 -9.45 44.45
CA LEU A 11 -22.40 -8.67 43.31
C LEU A 11 -21.33 -9.49 42.57
N ALA A 12 -21.67 -9.99 41.37
CA ALA A 12 -20.67 -10.56 40.46
C ALA A 12 -19.81 -9.41 39.92
N ALA A 13 -18.57 -9.30 40.42
CA ALA A 13 -17.58 -8.38 39.88
C ALA A 13 -17.16 -8.87 38.49
N ALA A 14 -17.65 -8.20 37.43
CA ALA A 14 -17.16 -8.39 36.09
C ALA A 14 -15.70 -7.90 36.03
N THR A 15 -14.75 -8.82 35.98
CA THR A 15 -13.35 -8.51 35.70
C THR A 15 -13.24 -8.11 34.23
N ALA A 16 -13.19 -6.81 33.96
CA ALA A 16 -12.77 -6.32 32.65
C ALA A 16 -11.34 -6.80 32.42
N SER A 17 -11.14 -7.79 31.53
CA SER A 17 -9.82 -8.12 31.01
C SER A 17 -9.36 -6.96 30.14
N PHE A 18 -8.48 -6.12 30.69
CA PHE A 18 -7.71 -5.20 29.86
C PHE A 18 -6.75 -6.04 29.02
N ALA A 19 -6.91 -6.01 27.70
CA ALA A 19 -5.94 -6.60 26.79
C ALA A 19 -4.55 -5.98 27.09
N ALA A 20 -3.54 -6.83 27.26
CA ALA A 20 -2.17 -6.36 27.42
C ALA A 20 -1.76 -5.58 26.15
N PRO A 21 -1.04 -4.45 26.28
CA PRO A 21 -0.58 -3.70 25.12
C PRO A 21 0.28 -4.60 24.22
N ALA A 22 0.14 -4.44 22.90
CA ALA A 22 0.96 -5.17 21.94
C ALA A 22 2.47 -4.97 22.25
N PRO A 23 3.30 -6.00 22.05
CA PRO A 23 4.74 -5.89 22.31
C PRO A 23 5.40 -4.92 21.31
N PRO A 24 6.60 -4.38 21.61
CA PRO A 24 7.36 -3.63 20.63
C PRO A 24 7.73 -4.53 19.43
N LEU A 25 8.00 -3.90 18.27
CA LEU A 25 8.46 -4.61 17.08
C LEU A 25 9.75 -5.40 17.40
N PRO A 26 9.78 -6.73 17.18
CA PRO A 26 10.99 -7.50 17.42
C PRO A 26 12.08 -7.13 16.41
N MET A 27 13.33 -7.12 16.87
CA MET A 27 14.48 -7.07 15.96
C MET A 27 14.62 -8.42 15.25
N LEU A 28 14.72 -8.36 13.93
CA LEU A 28 14.91 -9.53 13.07
C LEU A 28 16.26 -9.44 12.37
N ASN A 29 16.84 -10.58 12.03
CA ASN A 29 18.07 -10.65 11.25
C ASN A 29 17.75 -10.45 9.75
N ILE A 30 17.54 -9.19 9.35
CA ILE A 30 17.17 -8.79 7.98
C ILE A 30 18.24 -7.84 7.46
N ALA A 31 18.78 -8.14 6.27
CA ALA A 31 19.63 -7.23 5.53
C ALA A 31 18.78 -6.06 5.00
N ILE A 32 19.12 -4.82 5.39
CA ILE A 32 18.29 -3.65 5.07
C ILE A 32 18.29 -3.36 3.56
N GLU A 33 19.39 -3.65 2.89
CA GLU A 33 19.59 -3.51 1.45
C GLU A 33 18.78 -4.51 0.61
N ASP A 34 18.23 -5.55 1.23
CA ASP A 34 17.30 -6.49 0.61
C ASP A 34 15.83 -6.11 0.83
N THR A 35 15.55 -4.87 1.25
CA THR A 35 14.18 -4.41 1.47
C THR A 35 13.47 -4.10 0.15
N SER A 36 12.25 -4.60 -0.02
CA SER A 36 11.31 -4.18 -1.06
C SER A 36 9.99 -3.72 -0.47
N VAL A 37 9.22 -2.94 -1.22
CA VAL A 37 7.89 -2.48 -0.80
C VAL A 37 6.85 -2.73 -1.88
N SER A 38 5.62 -3.10 -1.49
CA SER A 38 4.52 -3.23 -2.43
C SER A 38 3.18 -2.93 -1.80
N GLY A 39 2.21 -2.53 -2.62
CA GLY A 39 0.87 -2.24 -2.15
C GLY A 39 -0.11 -1.97 -3.29
N ILE A 40 -1.38 -1.91 -2.92
CA ILE A 40 -2.49 -1.58 -3.81
C ILE A 40 -3.09 -0.22 -3.48
N SER A 41 -3.58 0.51 -4.49
CA SER A 41 -4.36 1.74 -4.30
C SER A 41 -3.53 2.81 -3.57
N SER A 42 -4.04 3.40 -2.49
CA SER A 42 -3.27 4.26 -1.59
C SER A 42 -1.97 3.61 -1.09
N GLY A 43 -1.96 2.28 -0.88
CA GLY A 43 -0.76 1.50 -0.58
C GLY A 43 0.20 1.38 -1.76
N GLY A 44 -0.30 1.40 -3.00
CA GLY A 44 0.50 1.47 -4.21
C GLY A 44 1.19 2.83 -4.35
N PHE A 45 0.46 3.92 -4.12
CA PHE A 45 1.05 5.27 -4.01
C PHE A 45 2.05 5.36 -2.85
N MET A 46 1.75 4.77 -1.69
CA MET A 46 2.68 4.71 -0.55
C MET A 46 3.94 3.90 -0.89
N SER A 47 3.81 2.83 -1.67
CA SER A 47 4.97 2.04 -2.10
C SER A 47 5.93 2.88 -2.95
N VAL A 48 5.40 3.71 -3.87
CA VAL A 48 6.22 4.67 -4.62
C VAL A 48 6.83 5.73 -3.69
N GLN A 49 6.07 6.23 -2.71
CA GLN A 49 6.58 7.19 -1.72
C GLN A 49 7.76 6.63 -0.92
N MET A 50 7.61 5.43 -0.35
CA MET A 50 8.66 4.74 0.38
C MET A 50 9.88 4.45 -0.53
N GLN A 51 9.62 3.97 -1.75
CA GLN A 51 10.66 3.67 -2.74
C GLN A 51 11.51 4.89 -3.08
N VAL A 52 10.89 6.05 -3.31
CA VAL A 52 11.61 7.29 -3.68
C VAL A 52 12.31 7.88 -2.46
N ALA A 53 11.61 7.99 -1.34
CA ALA A 53 12.14 8.60 -0.12
C ALA A 53 13.37 7.85 0.42
N HIS A 54 13.36 6.52 0.32
CA HIS A 54 14.39 5.63 0.85
C HIS A 54 15.05 4.80 -0.26
N SER A 55 15.23 5.41 -1.43
CA SER A 55 15.73 4.73 -2.63
C SER A 55 17.12 4.12 -2.46
N ALA A 56 17.94 4.56 -1.49
CA ALA A 56 19.25 4.00 -1.19
C ALA A 56 19.21 2.61 -0.54
N ILE A 57 18.10 2.24 0.12
CA ILE A 57 17.94 0.92 0.77
C ILE A 57 16.90 0.03 0.09
N ILE A 58 16.02 0.60 -0.74
CA ILE A 58 15.00 -0.17 -1.45
C ILE A 58 15.60 -0.84 -2.69
N ARG A 59 15.46 -2.18 -2.74
CA ARG A 59 15.85 -3.05 -3.86
C ARG A 59 14.86 -3.03 -5.02
N GLY A 60 13.57 -2.88 -4.72
CA GLY A 60 12.50 -2.88 -5.72
C GLY A 60 11.13 -2.58 -5.15
N ALA A 61 10.17 -2.35 -6.06
CA ALA A 61 8.80 -2.01 -5.70
C ALA A 61 7.74 -2.73 -6.55
N GLY A 62 6.65 -3.13 -5.90
CA GLY A 62 5.44 -3.65 -6.55
C GLY A 62 4.29 -2.66 -6.41
N ILE A 63 3.74 -2.16 -7.52
CA ILE A 63 2.71 -1.13 -7.51
C ILE A 63 1.45 -1.66 -8.18
N VAL A 64 0.42 -1.94 -7.39
CA VAL A 64 -0.90 -2.37 -7.88
C VAL A 64 -1.85 -1.18 -7.85
N ALA A 65 -2.42 -0.78 -8.99
CA ALA A 65 -3.36 0.34 -9.07
C ALA A 65 -2.88 1.60 -8.29
N GLY A 66 -1.61 1.98 -8.49
CA GLY A 66 -0.98 3.16 -7.88
C GLY A 66 -0.51 4.17 -8.93
N GLY A 67 0.24 5.18 -8.50
CA GLY A 67 0.68 6.27 -9.38
C GLY A 67 1.95 6.99 -8.94
N PRO A 68 2.33 8.06 -9.67
CA PRO A 68 3.58 8.80 -9.46
C PRO A 68 3.77 9.34 -8.03
N TYR A 69 5.04 9.47 -7.63
CA TYR A 69 5.43 10.15 -6.39
C TYR A 69 4.90 11.59 -6.38
N TYR A 70 4.42 12.04 -5.22
CA TYR A 70 3.90 13.39 -5.01
C TYR A 70 2.74 13.80 -5.93
N CYS A 71 2.05 12.84 -6.56
CA CYS A 71 0.95 13.13 -7.49
C CYS A 71 -0.08 14.13 -6.94
N ALA A 72 -0.47 13.95 -5.67
CA ALA A 72 -1.46 14.78 -5.02
C ALA A 72 -1.01 16.24 -4.81
N GLN A 73 0.30 16.53 -4.81
CA GLN A 73 0.86 17.87 -4.59
C GLN A 73 0.20 18.57 -3.38
N ASP A 74 0.14 17.85 -2.25
CA ASP A 74 -0.49 18.28 -1.00
C ASP A 74 -1.98 18.65 -1.09
N SER A 75 -2.67 18.22 -2.14
CA SER A 75 -4.09 18.52 -2.39
C SER A 75 -4.94 17.26 -2.44
N VAL A 76 -5.86 17.13 -1.48
CA VAL A 76 -6.88 16.07 -1.49
C VAL A 76 -7.75 16.13 -2.74
N MET A 77 -8.00 17.35 -3.25
CA MET A 77 -8.75 17.52 -4.51
C MET A 77 -8.01 16.92 -5.70
N LYS A 78 -6.71 17.16 -5.83
CA LYS A 78 -5.89 16.51 -6.87
C LYS A 78 -5.82 15.00 -6.67
N ALA A 79 -5.61 14.56 -5.43
CA ALA A 79 -5.54 13.14 -5.09
C ALA A 79 -6.80 12.38 -5.54
N THR A 80 -7.98 12.95 -5.33
CA THR A 80 -9.28 12.31 -5.57
C THR A 80 -9.86 12.53 -6.97
N THR A 81 -9.31 13.46 -7.76
CA THR A 81 -9.85 13.80 -9.09
C THR A 81 -8.84 13.71 -10.24
N GLU A 82 -7.55 13.94 -9.99
CA GLU A 82 -6.50 13.99 -11.03
C GLU A 82 -5.52 12.81 -10.94
N CYS A 83 -5.25 12.32 -9.72
CA CYS A 83 -4.44 11.13 -9.44
C CYS A 83 -5.26 9.84 -9.35
N SER A 84 -6.57 9.97 -9.13
CA SER A 84 -7.54 8.89 -9.02
C SER A 84 -8.93 9.46 -9.31
N CYS A 85 -9.93 8.59 -9.41
CA CYS A 85 -11.34 8.96 -9.49
C CYS A 85 -12.09 8.67 -8.18
N THR A 86 -11.39 8.55 -7.05
CA THR A 86 -12.00 8.16 -5.75
C THR A 86 -12.98 9.18 -5.18
N GLY A 87 -12.97 10.43 -5.68
CA GLY A 87 -13.98 11.44 -5.37
C GLY A 87 -15.31 11.25 -6.10
N ALA A 88 -15.38 10.38 -7.12
CA ALA A 88 -16.59 10.17 -7.91
C ALA A 88 -17.67 9.41 -7.11
N PRO A 89 -18.97 9.65 -7.39
CA PRO A 89 -19.50 10.59 -8.38
C PRO A 89 -19.57 12.04 -7.86
N THR A 90 -19.27 12.30 -6.58
CA THR A 90 -19.41 13.62 -5.93
C THR A 90 -18.49 14.67 -6.55
N LEU A 91 -17.26 14.29 -6.86
CA LEU A 91 -16.29 15.09 -7.58
C LEU A 91 -16.07 14.49 -8.97
N SER A 92 -16.10 15.33 -10.00
CA SER A 92 -15.84 14.88 -11.36
C SER A 92 -14.42 14.35 -11.49
N CYS A 93 -14.28 13.11 -11.99
CA CYS A 93 -12.98 12.58 -12.32
C CYS A 93 -12.37 13.34 -13.51
N LYS A 94 -11.09 13.69 -13.39
CA LYS A 94 -10.28 14.42 -14.37
C LYS A 94 -9.03 13.63 -14.79
N VAL A 95 -8.98 12.33 -14.47
CA VAL A 95 -7.89 11.46 -14.89
C VAL A 95 -7.83 11.42 -16.41
N GLY A 96 -6.66 11.71 -16.95
CA GLY A 96 -6.33 11.69 -18.37
C GLY A 96 -4.85 11.39 -18.54
N ASP A 97 -4.34 11.40 -19.78
CA ASP A 97 -2.97 10.97 -20.06
C ASP A 97 -1.88 11.88 -19.45
N ALA A 98 -2.22 13.09 -19.03
CA ALA A 98 -1.32 14.06 -18.40
C ALA A 98 -1.83 14.61 -17.05
N SER A 99 -2.86 14.02 -16.46
CA SER A 99 -3.53 14.57 -15.26
C SER A 99 -2.65 14.66 -14.03
N THR A 100 -1.59 13.85 -13.93
CA THR A 100 -0.67 13.85 -12.78
C THR A 100 0.42 14.92 -12.88
N ALA A 101 0.60 15.54 -14.06
CA ALA A 101 1.63 16.55 -14.30
C ALA A 101 3.06 16.01 -14.04
N VAL A 102 3.42 14.89 -14.68
CA VAL A 102 4.71 14.18 -14.46
C VAL A 102 5.94 15.11 -14.49
N PRO A 103 6.10 16.07 -15.45
CA PRO A 103 7.25 16.97 -15.45
C PRO A 103 7.40 17.77 -14.14
N GLU A 104 6.30 18.27 -13.60
CA GLU A 104 6.23 18.99 -12.33
C GLU A 104 6.57 18.07 -11.15
N LEU A 105 6.11 16.83 -11.18
CA LEU A 105 6.43 15.83 -10.15
C LEU A 105 7.93 15.49 -10.15
N VAL A 106 8.55 15.35 -11.34
CA VAL A 106 9.99 15.12 -11.48
C VAL A 106 10.79 16.31 -10.94
N ALA A 107 10.37 17.54 -11.24
CA ALA A 107 10.99 18.75 -10.72
C ALA A 107 10.89 18.82 -9.19
N ALA A 108 9.71 18.52 -8.62
CA ALA A 108 9.49 18.49 -7.18
C ALA A 108 10.36 17.42 -6.49
N THR A 109 10.46 16.20 -7.03
CA THR A 109 11.33 15.16 -6.49
C THR A 109 12.81 15.61 -6.46
N ARG A 110 13.29 16.25 -7.53
CA ARG A 110 14.67 16.78 -7.57
C ARG A 110 14.88 17.87 -6.51
N ALA A 111 13.89 18.73 -6.31
CA ALA A 111 13.94 19.75 -5.26
C ALA A 111 13.97 19.12 -3.85
N PHE A 112 13.12 18.11 -3.58
CA PHE A 112 13.12 17.43 -2.28
C PHE A 112 14.45 16.73 -1.98
N HIS A 113 15.12 16.17 -3.00
CA HIS A 113 16.46 15.64 -2.84
C HIS A 113 17.48 16.75 -2.53
N ALA A 114 17.46 17.87 -3.26
CA ALA A 114 18.33 19.01 -3.00
C ALA A 114 18.12 19.62 -1.59
N GLU A 115 16.90 19.52 -1.06
CA GLU A 115 16.53 19.90 0.31
C GLU A 115 16.93 18.85 1.37
N GLY A 116 17.46 17.70 0.97
CA GLY A 116 17.84 16.60 1.89
C GLY A 116 16.66 15.85 2.50
N ARG A 117 15.46 15.93 1.90
CA ARG A 117 14.25 15.29 2.42
C ARG A 117 14.06 13.85 1.96
N ILE A 118 14.72 13.46 0.88
CA ILE A 118 14.69 12.13 0.29
C ILE A 118 16.10 11.74 -0.19
N ASP A 119 16.32 10.44 -0.34
CA ASP A 119 17.51 9.92 -1.01
C ASP A 119 17.65 10.43 -2.45
N ASP A 120 18.85 10.31 -3.03
CA ASP A 120 19.10 10.66 -4.43
C ASP A 120 18.24 9.79 -5.37
N PRO A 121 17.28 10.36 -6.13
CA PRO A 121 16.41 9.58 -6.97
C PRO A 121 17.15 8.87 -8.13
N ALA A 122 18.41 9.20 -8.42
CA ALA A 122 19.26 8.41 -9.33
C ALA A 122 19.40 6.94 -8.87
N GLN A 123 19.21 6.68 -7.58
CA GLN A 123 19.19 5.34 -6.99
C GLN A 123 18.08 4.46 -7.60
N ILE A 124 16.97 5.02 -8.10
CA ILE A 124 15.88 4.26 -8.73
C ILE A 124 16.38 3.43 -9.91
N ALA A 125 17.39 3.89 -10.66
CA ALA A 125 17.91 3.22 -11.85
C ALA A 125 18.44 1.79 -11.60
N ARG A 126 18.81 1.44 -10.36
CA ARG A 126 19.30 0.09 -10.00
C ARG A 126 18.20 -0.86 -9.52
N GLN A 127 16.99 -0.36 -9.33
CA GLN A 127 15.88 -1.10 -8.73
C GLN A 127 15.10 -1.89 -9.77
N ARG A 128 14.27 -2.83 -9.29
CA ARG A 128 13.28 -3.53 -10.12
C ARG A 128 11.87 -3.14 -9.74
N VAL A 129 11.04 -2.86 -10.74
CA VAL A 129 9.66 -2.41 -10.53
C VAL A 129 8.69 -3.29 -11.29
N LEU A 130 7.64 -3.76 -10.63
CA LEU A 130 6.49 -4.39 -11.28
C LEU A 130 5.26 -3.54 -11.02
N THR A 131 4.57 -3.13 -12.09
CA THR A 131 3.28 -2.41 -11.98
C THR A 131 2.14 -3.30 -12.45
N VAL A 132 1.04 -3.36 -11.70
CA VAL A 132 -0.18 -4.06 -12.09
C VAL A 132 -1.35 -3.08 -12.13
N VAL A 133 -2.15 -3.10 -13.19
CA VAL A 133 -3.38 -2.30 -13.26
C VAL A 133 -4.50 -3.08 -13.95
N GLY A 134 -5.73 -2.85 -13.50
CA GLY A 134 -6.93 -3.41 -14.12
C GLY A 134 -7.41 -2.55 -15.30
N GLY A 135 -7.79 -3.18 -16.41
CA GLY A 135 -8.35 -2.48 -17.57
C GLY A 135 -9.74 -1.87 -17.31
N LYS A 136 -10.45 -2.36 -16.29
CA LYS A 136 -11.75 -1.83 -15.82
C LYS A 136 -11.64 -1.10 -14.48
N ASP A 137 -10.43 -0.79 -14.03
CA ASP A 137 -10.24 -0.02 -12.81
C ASP A 137 -10.78 1.40 -12.98
N ALA A 138 -11.89 1.69 -12.32
CA ALA A 138 -12.55 2.99 -12.34
C ALA A 138 -12.11 3.90 -11.18
N LEU A 139 -11.31 3.42 -10.23
CA LEU A 139 -10.85 4.20 -9.08
C LEU A 139 -9.44 4.73 -9.29
N VAL A 140 -8.51 3.92 -9.79
CA VAL A 140 -7.17 4.35 -10.21
C VAL A 140 -6.93 3.88 -11.65
N PRO A 141 -7.48 4.61 -12.64
CA PRO A 141 -7.47 4.15 -14.03
C PRO A 141 -6.04 4.00 -14.61
N ALA A 142 -5.90 3.12 -15.59
CA ALA A 142 -4.64 2.83 -16.29
C ALA A 142 -3.80 4.05 -16.75
N PRO A 143 -4.37 5.21 -17.18
CA PRO A 143 -3.59 6.43 -17.41
C PRO A 143 -2.65 6.83 -16.27
N ILE A 144 -3.01 6.57 -15.01
CA ILE A 144 -2.18 6.91 -13.84
C ILE A 144 -0.93 6.03 -13.79
N THR A 145 -1.09 4.73 -14.02
CA THR A 145 0.06 3.80 -14.08
C THR A 145 0.97 4.10 -15.28
N ARG A 146 0.42 4.50 -16.44
CA ARG A 146 1.24 4.95 -17.58
C ARG A 146 2.06 6.19 -17.24
N GLN A 147 1.48 7.15 -16.52
CA GLN A 147 2.19 8.33 -16.05
C GLN A 147 3.26 7.98 -15.00
N LEU A 148 3.03 6.95 -14.17
CA LEU A 148 4.08 6.40 -13.29
C LEU A 148 5.25 5.81 -14.09
N HIS A 149 5.01 5.17 -15.25
CA HIS A 149 6.10 4.72 -16.13
C HIS A 149 6.92 5.89 -16.67
N GLY A 150 6.27 6.98 -17.10
CA GLY A 150 6.95 8.21 -17.51
C GLY A 150 7.75 8.87 -16.38
N TYR A 151 7.24 8.80 -15.14
CA TYR A 151 7.98 9.25 -13.96
C TYR A 151 9.24 8.42 -13.72
N TYR A 152 9.17 7.09 -13.83
CA TYR A 152 10.34 6.22 -13.68
C TYR A 152 11.38 6.41 -14.79
N ASP A 153 10.93 6.61 -16.03
CA ASP A 153 11.81 6.91 -17.17
C ASP A 153 12.65 8.17 -16.90
N ALA A 154 12.03 9.22 -16.34
CA ALA A 154 12.71 10.46 -15.98
C ALA A 154 13.79 10.32 -14.89
N PHE A 155 13.79 9.21 -14.14
CA PHE A 155 14.82 8.84 -13.16
C PHE A 155 15.70 7.68 -13.61
N GLY A 156 15.66 7.33 -14.90
CA GLY A 156 16.60 6.40 -15.51
C GLY A 156 16.38 4.94 -15.17
N LEU A 157 15.16 4.56 -14.72
CA LEU A 157 14.81 3.14 -14.57
C LEU A 157 14.88 2.45 -15.94
N PRO A 158 15.76 1.44 -16.14
CA PRO A 158 15.86 0.76 -17.42
C PRO A 158 14.54 0.06 -17.77
N ALA A 159 14.17 0.07 -19.05
CA ALA A 159 12.98 -0.67 -19.52
C ALA A 159 13.01 -2.16 -19.14
N ALA A 160 14.21 -2.77 -19.11
CA ALA A 160 14.38 -4.15 -18.69
C ALA A 160 14.15 -4.39 -17.17
N ALA A 161 14.13 -3.33 -16.37
CA ALA A 161 13.90 -3.36 -14.93
C ALA A 161 12.44 -3.01 -14.54
N LEU A 162 11.63 -2.56 -15.50
CA LEU A 162 10.20 -2.30 -15.34
C LEU A 162 9.37 -3.41 -16.01
N LYS A 163 8.56 -4.13 -15.22
CA LYS A 163 7.60 -5.12 -15.70
C LYS A 163 6.17 -4.58 -15.59
N PRO A 164 5.59 -4.05 -16.68
CA PRO A 164 4.20 -3.65 -16.70
C PRO A 164 3.27 -4.85 -16.89
N VAL A 165 2.19 -4.89 -16.10
CA VAL A 165 1.12 -5.89 -16.20
C VAL A 165 -0.21 -5.17 -16.27
N THR A 166 -0.97 -5.45 -17.33
CA THR A 166 -2.37 -5.01 -17.47
C THR A 166 -3.27 -6.23 -17.44
N LEU A 167 -4.29 -6.21 -16.57
CA LEU A 167 -5.32 -7.23 -16.50
C LEU A 167 -6.62 -6.65 -17.05
N ASP A 168 -6.86 -6.81 -18.35
CA ASP A 168 -7.92 -6.11 -19.09
C ASP A 168 -9.32 -6.22 -18.46
N ALA A 169 -9.62 -7.37 -17.86
CA ALA A 169 -10.92 -7.62 -17.24
C ALA A 169 -11.01 -7.20 -15.76
N ALA A 170 -9.90 -6.83 -15.12
CA ALA A 170 -9.85 -6.54 -13.68
C ALA A 170 -10.39 -5.15 -13.35
N GLY A 171 -11.14 -5.04 -12.26
CA GLY A 171 -11.51 -3.79 -11.62
C GLY A 171 -10.42 -3.29 -10.68
N HIS A 172 -10.79 -2.49 -9.68
CA HIS A 172 -9.88 -2.06 -8.63
C HIS A 172 -9.79 -3.14 -7.54
N THR A 173 -8.80 -4.03 -7.64
CA THR A 173 -8.68 -5.19 -6.75
C THR A 173 -7.24 -5.69 -6.69
N MET A 174 -6.86 -6.33 -5.57
CA MET A 174 -5.60 -7.05 -5.45
C MET A 174 -5.72 -8.40 -6.17
N PRO A 175 -5.02 -8.61 -7.29
CA PRO A 175 -5.20 -9.82 -8.08
C PRO A 175 -4.59 -11.03 -7.39
N THR A 176 -5.38 -12.08 -7.26
CA THR A 176 -4.91 -13.41 -6.85
C THR A 176 -5.25 -14.43 -7.92
N THR A 177 -4.66 -15.62 -7.81
CA THR A 177 -4.98 -16.73 -8.72
C THR A 177 -6.44 -17.14 -8.61
N ALA A 178 -6.95 -17.36 -7.39
CA ALA A 178 -8.24 -18.02 -7.16
C ALA A 178 -8.98 -17.60 -5.87
N TYR A 179 -8.53 -16.58 -5.15
CA TYR A 179 -9.15 -16.09 -3.92
C TYR A 179 -9.81 -14.71 -4.07
N GLY A 180 -10.80 -14.40 -3.24
CA GLY A 180 -11.50 -13.10 -3.23
C GLY A 180 -12.78 -13.04 -4.07
N GLY A 181 -13.19 -11.84 -4.48
CA GLY A 181 -14.36 -11.59 -5.32
C GLY A 181 -14.12 -11.84 -6.81
N ALA A 182 -15.09 -11.48 -7.66
CA ALA A 182 -14.90 -11.52 -9.11
C ALA A 182 -13.82 -10.50 -9.54
N CYS A 183 -12.91 -10.87 -10.46
CA CYS A 183 -11.79 -9.99 -10.85
C CYS A 183 -12.23 -8.61 -11.34
N GLY A 184 -13.35 -8.54 -12.07
CA GLY A 184 -13.90 -7.29 -12.59
C GLY A 184 -14.69 -6.46 -11.59
N ALA A 185 -14.90 -6.96 -10.37
CA ALA A 185 -15.61 -6.24 -9.32
C ALA A 185 -14.65 -5.33 -8.55
N THR A 186 -15.11 -4.11 -8.28
CA THR A 186 -14.47 -3.15 -7.37
C THR A 186 -15.33 -3.12 -6.11
N ASP A 187 -15.05 -4.01 -5.16
CA ASP A 187 -15.83 -4.15 -3.92
C ASP A 187 -14.99 -4.81 -2.82
N GLU A 188 -15.43 -4.69 -1.57
CA GLU A 188 -14.78 -5.30 -0.41
C GLU A 188 -14.65 -6.83 -0.57
N PRO A 189 -13.51 -7.43 -0.16
CA PRO A 189 -12.36 -6.82 0.55
C PRO A 189 -11.29 -6.25 -0.41
N TYR A 190 -11.64 -5.93 -1.66
CA TYR A 190 -10.71 -5.49 -2.72
C TYR A 190 -9.61 -6.51 -3.02
N ILE A 191 -9.97 -7.80 -2.97
CA ILE A 191 -9.12 -8.94 -3.38
C ILE A 191 -9.92 -9.74 -4.42
N GLY A 192 -9.31 -10.10 -5.55
CA GLY A 192 -10.04 -10.61 -6.72
C GLY A 192 -9.42 -11.86 -7.34
N LYS A 193 -10.28 -12.79 -7.79
CA LYS A 193 -9.89 -14.02 -8.51
C LYS A 193 -9.59 -13.70 -9.97
N CYS A 194 -8.37 -13.27 -10.25
CA CYS A 194 -7.96 -12.77 -11.56
C CYS A 194 -7.17 -13.77 -12.40
N GLY A 195 -6.89 -14.97 -11.88
CA GLY A 195 -5.99 -15.91 -12.55
C GLY A 195 -4.54 -15.42 -12.62
N PHE A 196 -4.20 -14.41 -11.81
CA PHE A 196 -2.88 -13.78 -11.75
C PHE A 196 -2.50 -13.56 -10.28
N GLU A 197 -1.36 -14.11 -9.86
CA GLU A 197 -0.88 -13.98 -8.48
C GLU A 197 0.04 -12.76 -8.33
N ALA A 198 -0.52 -11.59 -8.03
CA ALA A 198 0.25 -10.35 -7.99
C ALA A 198 1.36 -10.38 -6.93
N ALA A 199 1.09 -10.92 -5.74
CA ALA A 199 2.08 -11.00 -4.66
C ALA A 199 3.32 -11.79 -5.07
N HIS A 200 3.14 -12.97 -5.65
CA HIS A 200 4.25 -13.79 -6.13
C HIS A 200 4.96 -13.16 -7.33
N ALA A 201 4.21 -12.63 -8.31
CA ALA A 201 4.81 -11.99 -9.47
C ALA A 201 5.73 -10.81 -9.08
N ILE A 202 5.33 -10.03 -8.07
CA ILE A 202 6.13 -8.92 -7.53
C ILE A 202 7.42 -9.46 -6.89
N LEU A 203 7.29 -10.45 -6.00
CA LEU A 203 8.45 -11.04 -5.32
C LEU A 203 9.44 -11.67 -6.31
N ASP A 204 8.94 -12.49 -7.23
CA ASP A 204 9.73 -13.12 -8.30
C ASP A 204 10.47 -12.09 -9.15
N TRP A 205 9.81 -10.98 -9.52
CA TRP A 205 10.47 -9.93 -10.30
C TRP A 205 11.62 -9.26 -9.56
N ILE A 206 11.39 -8.92 -8.28
CA ILE A 206 12.35 -8.15 -7.48
C ILE A 206 13.53 -9.01 -7.02
N TYR A 207 13.27 -10.22 -6.54
CA TYR A 207 14.27 -11.09 -5.91
C TYR A 207 14.81 -12.16 -6.85
N GLY A 208 14.11 -12.45 -7.95
CA GLY A 208 14.52 -13.43 -8.95
C GLY A 208 13.91 -14.82 -8.74
N PRO A 209 14.30 -15.78 -9.60
CA PRO A 209 13.60 -17.06 -9.78
C PRO A 209 13.73 -18.04 -8.61
N GLU A 210 14.51 -17.72 -7.58
CA GLU A 210 14.63 -18.51 -6.36
C GLU A 210 13.43 -18.32 -5.41
N VAL A 211 12.58 -17.33 -5.67
CA VAL A 211 11.32 -17.15 -4.94
C VAL A 211 10.44 -18.37 -5.15
N ALA A 212 10.10 -19.03 -4.04
CA ALA A 212 9.27 -20.22 -4.08
C ALA A 212 7.87 -19.89 -4.64
N PRO A 213 7.27 -20.78 -5.45
CA PRO A 213 5.93 -20.58 -5.97
C PRO A 213 4.90 -20.49 -4.83
N PRO A 214 3.72 -19.87 -5.08
CA PRO A 214 2.65 -19.78 -4.10
C PRO A 214 2.27 -21.17 -3.57
N ARG A 215 2.27 -21.33 -2.24
CA ARG A 215 1.83 -22.58 -1.60
C ARG A 215 0.31 -22.55 -1.47
N THR A 216 -0.36 -23.57 -2.00
CA THR A 216 -1.83 -23.65 -1.99
C THR A 216 -2.42 -24.49 -0.85
N THR A 217 -1.59 -25.20 -0.08
CA THR A 217 -2.08 -26.27 0.83
C THR A 217 -1.35 -26.44 2.16
N ALA A 218 -0.20 -25.81 2.40
CA ALA A 218 0.52 -25.95 3.67
C ALA A 218 0.23 -24.75 4.59
N ALA A 219 -0.12 -25.03 5.85
CA ALA A 219 -0.09 -24.01 6.89
C ALA A 219 1.31 -23.36 6.89
N PRO A 220 1.40 -22.01 6.91
CA PRO A 220 2.70 -21.34 7.03
C PRO A 220 3.43 -21.88 8.26
N ALA A 221 4.73 -22.17 8.13
CA ALA A 221 5.55 -22.59 9.27
C ALA A 221 5.78 -21.45 10.29
N GLY A 222 5.54 -20.21 9.86
CA GLY A 222 5.63 -19.03 10.71
C GLY A 222 4.33 -18.71 11.44
N ARG A 223 4.34 -17.59 12.16
CA ARG A 223 3.17 -17.03 12.86
C ARG A 223 3.03 -15.55 12.55
N PHE A 224 1.81 -15.03 12.57
CA PHE A 224 1.61 -13.59 12.62
C PHE A 224 2.08 -13.06 13.99
N ILE A 225 2.78 -11.93 13.95
CA ILE A 225 3.28 -11.25 15.15
C ILE A 225 2.60 -9.89 15.19
N GLU A 226 1.79 -9.66 16.21
CA GLU A 226 1.25 -8.36 16.53
C GLU A 226 2.33 -7.51 17.19
N PHE A 227 2.38 -6.21 16.88
CA PHE A 227 3.29 -5.27 17.52
C PHE A 227 2.67 -3.88 17.64
N ASP A 228 3.16 -3.11 18.60
CA ASP A 228 2.74 -1.74 18.86
C ASP A 228 3.33 -0.76 17.84
N GLN A 229 2.46 -0.13 17.04
CA GLN A 229 2.86 0.86 16.05
C GLN A 229 3.04 2.27 16.63
N ARG A 230 2.64 2.55 17.88
CA ARG A 230 2.67 3.90 18.47
C ARG A 230 4.04 4.57 18.41
N ALA A 231 5.12 3.79 18.58
CA ALA A 231 6.48 4.29 18.50
C ALA A 231 6.89 4.80 17.10
N TYR A 232 6.11 4.50 16.05
CA TYR A 232 6.39 4.88 14.65
C TYR A 232 5.38 5.90 14.10
N ILE A 233 4.40 6.30 14.90
CA ILE A 233 3.44 7.35 14.53
C ILE A 233 4.01 8.67 15.06
N PRO A 234 4.18 9.70 14.21
CA PRO A 234 4.62 11.01 14.67
C PRO A 234 3.70 11.53 15.78
N GLU A 235 4.27 11.96 16.91
CA GLU A 235 3.52 12.48 18.06
C GLU A 235 2.70 13.74 17.71
N THR A 236 3.03 14.39 16.59
CA THR A 236 2.38 15.60 16.09
C THR A 236 2.09 15.44 14.59
N GLY A 237 0.85 15.75 14.19
CA GLY A 237 0.41 15.69 12.79
C GLY A 237 -1.07 16.01 12.63
N PHE A 238 -1.47 16.50 11.46
CA PHE A 238 -2.86 16.89 11.15
C PHE A 238 -3.87 15.75 11.32
N PHE A 239 -3.41 14.50 11.27
CA PHE A 239 -4.23 13.30 11.49
C PHE A 239 -3.90 12.56 12.79
N SER A 240 -3.19 13.18 13.74
CA SER A 240 -2.82 12.55 15.02
C SER A 240 -4.01 11.94 15.77
N TYR A 241 -5.23 12.46 15.55
CA TYR A 241 -6.49 11.98 16.10
C TYR A 241 -7.21 10.91 15.25
N LEU A 242 -6.81 10.68 13.99
CA LEU A 242 -7.37 9.64 13.12
C LEU A 242 -6.60 8.31 13.21
N TRP A 243 -5.41 8.31 13.81
CA TRP A 243 -4.63 7.09 14.03
C TRP A 243 -5.13 6.34 15.27
N GLY A 244 -6.32 5.73 15.15
CA GLY A 244 -6.61 4.51 15.91
C GLY A 244 -5.65 3.40 15.50
N THR A 245 -5.46 2.38 16.33
CA THR A 245 -4.58 1.24 16.02
C THR A 245 -5.04 0.42 14.81
N GLY A 246 -6.13 0.82 14.13
CA GLY A 246 -6.77 0.03 13.09
C GLY A 246 -7.46 -1.22 13.63
N LEU A 247 -7.45 -1.39 14.95
CA LEU A 247 -8.05 -2.49 15.72
C LEU A 247 -9.23 -2.00 16.59
N ASP A 248 -9.47 -0.69 16.60
CA ASP A 248 -10.54 -0.03 17.35
C ASP A 248 -11.95 -0.23 16.75
N LYS A 249 -12.07 -1.07 15.71
CA LYS A 249 -13.35 -1.46 15.08
C LYS A 249 -13.53 -2.96 14.82
N THR A 250 -12.87 -3.83 15.58
CA THR A 250 -13.26 -5.26 15.68
C THR A 250 -13.84 -5.56 17.04
#